data_AF-A0A239IS14-F1
#
_entry.id   AF-A0A239IS14-F1
#
_cell.length_a   1.000
_cell.length_b   1.000
_cell.length_c   1.000
_cell.angle_alpha   90.00
_cell.angle_beta   90.00
_cell.angle_gamma   90.00
#
_symmetry.space_group_name_H-M   'P 1'
#
loop_
_entity.id
_entity.type
_entity.pdbx_description
1 polymer ?
#
loop_
_entity_poly.entity_id
_entity_poly.type
_entity_poly.pdbx_seq_one_letter_code
_entity_poly.pdbx_strand_id
1 'polypeptide(L)' 'MAWKSARNAEIEKLHSEGASYAALARQFELSPSRVQQIIANTRRMRKRLQVRLDAPLRHTT' A
#
# COMPACT_ATOMS: atom_id res chain seq x y z
N MET A 1 -4.85 -10.06 11.83
CA MET A 1 -4.91 -8.79 11.03
C MET A 1 -3.57 -8.44 10.35
N ALA A 2 -2.40 -8.73 10.95
CA ALA A 2 -1.08 -8.41 10.39
C ALA A 2 -0.78 -9.01 8.99
N TRP A 3 -1.25 -10.23 8.72
CA TRP A 3 -1.03 -10.91 7.44
C TRP A 3 -1.58 -10.13 6.24
N LYS A 4 -2.75 -9.50 6.37
CA LYS A 4 -3.35 -8.69 5.29
C LYS A 4 -2.51 -7.46 4.98
N SER A 5 -1.94 -6.82 6.00
CA SER A 5 -1.06 -5.66 5.85
C SER A 5 0.27 -6.03 5.17
N ALA A 6 0.87 -7.15 5.57
CA ALA A 6 2.10 -7.67 4.97
C ALA A 6 1.89 -7.98 3.47
N ARG A 7 0.84 -8.74 3.14
CA ARG A 7 0.46 -9.03 1.76
C ARG A 7 0.26 -7.76 0.92
N ASN A 8 -0.44 -6.77 1.46
CA ASN A 8 -0.71 -5.53 0.73
C ASN A 8 0.56 -4.70 0.48
N ALA A 9 1.52 -4.73 1.41
CA ALA A 9 2.83 -4.10 1.23
C ALA A 9 3.64 -4.83 0.15
N GLU A 10 3.59 -6.16 0.13
CA GLU A 10 4.25 -6.99 -0.88
C GLU A 10 3.67 -6.76 -2.28
N ILE A 11 2.33 -6.73 -2.42
CA ILE A 11 1.65 -6.39 -3.68
C ILE A 11 2.12 -5.03 -4.21
N GLU A 12 2.24 -4.03 -3.33
CA GLU A 12 2.66 -2.68 -3.73
C GLU A 12 4.14 -2.63 -4.13
N LYS A 13 5.01 -3.36 -3.41
CA LYS A 13 6.42 -3.52 -3.75
C LYS A 13 6.59 -4.16 -5.13
N LEU A 14 5.97 -5.31 -5.38
CA LEU A 14 6.06 -6.01 -6.67
C LEU A 14 5.52 -5.15 -7.82
N HIS A 15 4.45 -4.39 -7.59
CA HIS A 15 3.96 -3.43 -8.57
C HIS A 15 4.98 -2.31 -8.84
N SER A 16 5.69 -1.82 -7.82
CA SER A 16 6.74 -0.82 -8.00
C SER A 16 7.94 -1.35 -8.78
N GLU A 17 8.18 -2.67 -8.74
CA GLU A 17 9.20 -3.38 -9.51
C GLU A 17 8.75 -3.67 -10.96
N GLY A 18 7.52 -3.30 -11.33
CA GLY A 18 7.00 -3.41 -12.70
C GLY A 18 6.01 -4.56 -12.92
N ALA A 19 5.62 -5.30 -11.87
CA ALA A 19 4.60 -6.33 -12.00
C ALA A 19 3.24 -5.72 -12.39
N SER A 20 2.62 -6.25 -13.44
CA SER A 20 1.30 -5.80 -13.88
C SER A 20 0.19 -6.19 -12.91
N TYR A 21 -0.91 -5.44 -12.89
CA TYR A 21 -2.10 -5.77 -12.09
C TYR A 21 -2.60 -7.20 -12.34
N ALA A 22 -2.54 -7.67 -13.59
CA ALA A 22 -2.98 -9.02 -13.96
C ALA A 22 -2.03 -10.13 -13.47
N ALA A 23 -0.73 -9.86 -13.40
CA ALA A 23 0.23 -10.79 -12.80
C ALA A 23 -0.01 -10.92 -11.29
N LEU A 24 -0.15 -9.79 -10.60
CA LEU A 24 -0.41 -9.73 -9.17
C LEU A 24 -1.77 -10.34 -8.79
N ALA A 25 -2.80 -10.10 -9.62
CA ALA A 25 -4.11 -10.72 -9.44
C ALA A 25 -4.04 -12.25 -9.43
N ARG A 26 -3.30 -12.83 -10.37
CA ARG A 26 -3.06 -14.29 -10.45
C ARG A 26 -2.24 -14.79 -9.28
N GLN A 27 -1.16 -14.10 -8.94
CA GLN A 27 -0.25 -14.50 -7.87
C GLN A 27 -0.90 -14.52 -6.48
N PHE A 28 -1.77 -13.55 -6.20
CA PHE A 28 -2.40 -13.38 -4.88
C PHE A 28 -3.86 -13.86 -4.83
N GLU A 29 -4.36 -14.48 -5.90
CA GLU A 29 -5.75 -14.93 -6.03
C GLU A 29 -6.78 -13.80 -5.75
N LEU A 30 -6.52 -12.64 -6.33
CA LEU A 30 -7.37 -11.45 -6.20
C LEU A 30 -7.87 -10.99 -7.56
N SER A 31 -8.99 -10.28 -7.59
CA SER A 31 -9.39 -9.59 -8.82
C SER A 31 -8.42 -8.44 -9.15
N PRO A 32 -8.19 -8.12 -10.43
CA PRO A 32 -7.36 -6.97 -10.83
C PRO A 32 -7.82 -5.65 -10.20
N SER A 33 -9.14 -5.44 -10.11
CA SER A 33 -9.72 -4.27 -9.44
C SER A 33 -9.37 -4.21 -7.94
N ARG A 34 -9.33 -5.37 -7.27
CA ARG A 34 -8.94 -5.45 -5.86
C ARG A 34 -7.46 -5.13 -5.67
N VAL A 35 -6.59 -5.61 -6.55
CA VAL A 35 -5.16 -5.28 -6.55
C VAL A 35 -4.95 -3.78 -6.73
N GLN A 36 -5.63 -3.16 -7.70
CA GLN A 36 -5.56 -1.72 -7.94
C GLN A 36 -6.00 -0.92 -6.69
N GLN A 37 -7.11 -1.30 -6.06
CA GLN A 37 -7.58 -0.68 -4.81
C GLN A 37 -6.57 -0.80 -3.68
N ILE A 38 -5.97 -1.99 -3.50
CA ILE A 38 -4.96 -2.23 -2.47
C ILE A 38 -3.79 -1.29 -2.67
N ILE A 39 -3.23 -1.21 -3.88
CA ILE A 39 -2.08 -0.35 -4.19
C ILE A 39 -2.44 1.12 -3.95
N ALA A 40 -3.60 1.59 -4.43
CA ALA A 40 -4.04 2.96 -4.21
C ALA A 40 -4.20 3.30 -2.72
N ASN A 41 -4.76 2.38 -1.93
CA ASN A 41 -4.93 2.55 -0.49
C ASN A 41 -3.59 2.56 0.25
N THR A 42 -2.68 1.64 -0.07
CA THR A 42 -1.34 1.57 0.51
C THR A 42 -0.56 2.85 0.26
N ARG A 43 -0.58 3.38 -0.97
CA ARG A 43 0.08 4.65 -1.32
C ARG A 43 -0.52 5.84 -0.59
N ARG A 44 -1.86 5.93 -0.50
CA ARG A 44 -2.55 6.98 0.27
C ARG A 44 -2.18 6.93 1.75
N MET A 45 -2.13 5.74 2.33
CA MET A 45 -1.73 5.55 3.73
C MET A 45 -0.28 6.01 3.94
N ARG A 46 0.66 5.58 3.09
CA ARG A 46 2.07 5.99 3.15
C ARG A 46 2.20 7.51 3.08
N LYS A 47 1.53 8.16 2.14
CA LYS A 47 1.52 9.64 2.03
C LYS A 47 0.99 10.29 3.30
N ARG A 48 -0.11 9.79 3.88
CA ARG A 48 -0.68 10.31 5.12
C ARG A 48 0.30 10.15 6.30
N LEU A 49 0.97 9.02 6.40
CA LEU A 49 1.97 8.78 7.44
C LEU A 49 3.18 9.71 7.27
N GLN A 50 3.65 9.89 6.05
CA GLN A 50 4.74 10.83 5.75
C GLN A 50 4.38 12.25 6.20
N VAL A 51 3.20 12.74 5.83
CA VAL A 51 2.71 14.07 6.27
C VAL A 51 2.65 14.19 7.80
N ARG A 52 2.32 13.11 8.51
CA ARG A 52 2.29 13.10 9.99
C ARG A 52 3.69 13.10 10.61
N LEU A 53 4.65 12.44 9.97
CA LEU A 53 6.04 12.43 10.39
C LEU A 53 6.72 13.78 10.13
N ASP A 54 6.38 14.42 9.02
CA ASP A 54 6.93 15.73 8.62
C ASP A 54 6.27 16.90 9.37
N ALA A 55 5.09 16.69 9.96
CA ALA A 55 4.42 17.72 10.74
C ALA A 55 5.25 18.06 11.98
N PRO A 56 5.52 19.35 12.27
CA PRO A 56 6.24 19.73 13.47
C PRO A 56 5.49 19.21 14.70
N LEU A 57 6.23 18.58 15.62
CA LEU A 57 5.70 18.19 16.93
C LEU A 57 5.08 19.44 17.54
N ARG A 58 3.75 19.45 17.70
CA ARG A 58 3.09 20.51 18.45
C ARG A 58 3.57 20.36 19.88
N HIS A 59 4.54 21.20 20.27
CA HIS A 59 4.85 21.41 21.68
C HIS A 59 3.61 22.03 22.31
N THR A 60 2.74 21.19 22.87
CA THR A 60 1.69 21.64 23.77
C THR A 60 2.38 22.23 24.97
N THR A 61 2.28 23.55 25.09
CA THR A 61 2.75 24.34 26.24
C THR A 61 1.87 24.07 27.46
#